data_AF-A0A916TXF9-F1
#
_entry.id   AF-A0A916TXF9-F1
#
_cell.length_a   1.000
_cell.length_b   1.000
_cell.length_c   1.000
_cell.angle_alpha   90.00
_cell.angle_beta   90.00
_cell.angle_gamma   90.00
#
_symmetry.space_group_name_H-M   'P 1'
#
loop_
_entity.id
_entity.type
_entity.pdbx_description
1 polymer ?
#
loop_
_entity_poly.entity_id
_entity_poly.type
_entity_poly.pdbx_seq_one_letter_code
_entity_poly.pdbx_strand_id
1 'polypeptide(L)'
;MRKLFSIFLLSLLSCYGLAQDSNLVSRIVFIGDAGEIDPQQSDVISHAAGQVLQGKTTVVYLGDNIYPKGMGLPGSAEEAKTKDILRSQFVPMRAAGAKVYFLPGNHDWDKSGPEGLAKIKAQGAFLREQQDADLRMVPENGCPGPVLLPISENLSIVAFDSEWWLYKYHKAHEVENCNTDKEAVISRMKALAEQHKDQIILLAAHHPFQTYGAHSGRFSLMQHLFPLRDINKNLYLPLPIIGSLYPLIRGTIPNRQDVHSKTYRAMINNVDAAFAGVPNLVHVAGHDHGLQFIKKQNNIQVVSGAGTKTSQVLRGKYAQYGKAIQGYVVADLHSDKSITFKFYEEQDAGIVETFRFVKHYTAPQD
;
A
#
# COMPACT_ATOMS: atom_id res chain seq x y z
N MET A 1 -6.27 7.11 74.62
CA MET A 1 -5.96 8.06 73.52
C MET A 1 -4.50 7.86 73.17
N ARG A 2 -4.00 7.50 71.98
CA ARG A 2 -4.51 7.27 70.62
C ARG A 2 -3.59 6.17 70.04
N LYS A 3 -4.14 5.11 69.44
CA LYS A 3 -3.38 4.17 68.60
C LYS A 3 -3.24 4.79 67.21
N LEU A 4 -2.01 5.04 66.74
CA LEU A 4 -1.73 5.45 65.37
C LEU A 4 -1.43 4.21 64.55
N PHE A 5 -2.39 3.85 63.68
CA PHE A 5 -2.25 2.88 62.61
C PHE A 5 -1.55 3.58 61.44
N SER A 6 -0.30 3.24 61.16
CA SER A 6 0.36 3.62 59.90
C SER A 6 0.06 2.54 58.87
N ILE A 7 -0.88 2.84 57.98
CA ILE A 7 -1.15 2.04 56.77
C ILE A 7 -0.09 2.42 55.74
N PHE A 8 0.85 1.51 55.49
CA PHE A 8 1.83 1.64 54.41
C PHE A 8 1.15 1.17 53.11
N LEU A 9 0.61 2.13 52.35
CA LEU A 9 0.02 1.86 51.04
C LEU A 9 1.16 1.69 50.03
N LEU A 10 1.54 0.45 49.75
CA LEU A 10 2.49 0.13 48.68
C LEU A 10 1.78 0.37 47.33
N SER A 11 1.98 1.55 46.75
CA SER A 11 1.58 1.83 45.38
C SER A 11 2.48 1.05 44.42
N LEU A 12 2.02 -0.12 43.98
CA LEU A 12 2.55 -0.81 42.81
C LEU A 12 2.25 0.05 41.57
N LEU A 13 3.14 1.01 41.28
CA LEU A 13 3.24 1.57 39.94
C LEU A 13 3.73 0.45 39.03
N SER A 14 2.78 -0.20 38.35
CA SER A 14 3.06 -0.99 37.16
C SER A 14 3.57 -0.02 36.09
N CYS A 15 4.88 0.24 36.10
CA CYS A 15 5.58 0.75 34.94
C CYS A 15 5.41 -0.29 33.83
N TYR A 16 4.41 -0.11 32.97
CA TYR A 16 4.45 -0.67 31.62
C TYR A 16 5.62 0.00 30.92
N GLY A 17 6.81 -0.55 31.12
CA GLY A 17 7.95 -0.23 30.29
C GLY A 17 7.57 -0.58 28.86
N LEU A 18 7.44 0.44 28.02
CA LEU A 18 7.61 0.28 26.58
C LEU A 18 9.02 -0.27 26.40
N ALA A 19 9.16 -1.59 26.36
CA ALA A 19 10.39 -2.23 25.95
C ALA A 19 10.65 -1.72 24.53
N GLN A 20 11.57 -0.77 24.39
CA GLN A 20 12.18 -0.50 23.11
C GLN A 20 12.80 -1.83 22.68
N ASP A 21 12.26 -2.40 21.61
CA ASP A 21 12.77 -3.61 21.00
C ASP A 21 14.20 -3.30 20.54
N SER A 22 15.20 -3.62 21.38
CA SER A 22 16.60 -3.23 21.20
C SER A 22 17.21 -3.78 19.91
N ASN A 23 16.47 -4.64 19.21
CA ASN A 23 16.83 -5.28 17.96
C ASN A 23 16.27 -4.57 16.72
N LEU A 24 15.41 -3.55 16.86
CA LEU A 24 14.80 -2.88 15.71
C LEU A 24 15.81 -1.98 14.97
N VAL A 25 16.09 -2.36 13.72
CA VAL A 25 16.99 -1.65 12.80
C VAL A 25 16.24 -0.55 12.05
N SER A 26 15.11 -0.89 11.42
CA SER A 26 14.32 0.03 10.61
C SER A 26 12.85 -0.31 10.67
N ARG A 27 11.99 0.70 10.49
CA ARG A 27 10.54 0.56 10.41
C ARG A 27 10.02 1.12 9.10
N ILE A 28 9.07 0.40 8.50
CA ILE A 28 8.35 0.83 7.31
C ILE A 28 6.87 0.87 7.64
N VAL A 29 6.20 1.96 7.30
CA VAL A 29 4.75 2.10 7.46
C VAL A 29 4.14 2.16 6.07
N PHE A 30 3.18 1.29 5.79
CA PHE A 30 2.50 1.17 4.51
C PHE A 30 1.05 1.63 4.64
N ILE A 31 0.65 2.58 3.78
CA ILE A 31 -0.72 3.11 3.77
C ILE A 31 -1.17 3.29 2.31
N GLY A 32 -2.13 2.54 1.82
CA GLY A 32 -2.73 2.72 0.50
C GLY A 32 -4.11 3.38 0.62
N ASP A 33 -4.56 3.99 -0.47
CA ASP A 33 -5.97 4.36 -0.66
C ASP A 33 -6.45 5.34 0.42
N ALA A 34 -5.59 6.30 0.79
CA ALA A 34 -5.82 7.30 1.84
C ALA A 34 -6.26 8.68 1.28
N GLY A 35 -6.69 8.73 0.01
CA GLY A 35 -6.92 9.97 -0.73
C GLY A 35 -8.21 10.73 -0.44
N GLU A 36 -8.74 10.64 0.78
CA GLU A 36 -9.87 11.44 1.27
C GLU A 36 -9.52 12.02 2.65
N ILE A 37 -10.19 13.10 3.05
CA ILE A 37 -10.12 13.62 4.42
C ILE A 37 -11.45 13.31 5.07
N ASP A 38 -11.45 12.31 5.94
CA ASP A 38 -12.56 11.95 6.80
C ASP A 38 -12.04 11.61 8.21
N PRO A 39 -12.92 11.49 9.22
CA PRO A 39 -12.49 11.23 10.60
C PRO A 39 -11.68 9.93 10.74
N GLN A 40 -12.10 8.86 10.07
CA GLN A 40 -11.45 7.55 10.16
C GLN A 40 -10.04 7.58 9.54
N GLN A 41 -9.89 8.21 8.37
CA GLN A 41 -8.59 8.47 7.76
C GLN A 41 -7.69 9.29 8.67
N SER A 42 -8.25 10.32 9.32
CA SER A 42 -7.48 11.18 10.22
C SER A 42 -6.96 10.39 11.42
N ASP A 43 -7.78 9.48 11.98
CA ASP A 43 -7.38 8.59 13.07
C ASP A 43 -6.31 7.59 12.62
N VAL A 44 -6.45 7.01 11.42
CA VAL A 44 -5.44 6.12 10.81
C VAL A 44 -4.10 6.83 10.63
N ILE A 45 -4.09 8.02 10.02
CA ILE A 45 -2.86 8.80 9.80
C ILE A 45 -2.25 9.24 11.13
N SER A 46 -3.06 9.70 12.09
CA SER A 46 -2.60 10.13 13.41
C SER A 46 -1.95 8.98 14.18
N HIS A 47 -2.63 7.82 14.24
CA HIS A 47 -2.08 6.64 14.91
C HIS A 47 -0.81 6.12 14.23
N ALA A 48 -0.78 6.11 12.89
CA ALA A 48 0.40 5.70 12.13
C ALA A 48 1.58 6.68 12.32
N ALA A 49 1.33 7.99 12.41
CA ALA A 49 2.34 8.98 12.79
C ALA A 49 2.88 8.72 14.20
N GLY A 50 2.03 8.28 15.13
CA GLY A 50 2.44 7.83 16.47
C GLY A 50 3.34 6.58 16.48
N GLN A 51 3.39 5.81 15.38
CA GLN A 51 4.31 4.68 15.23
C GLN A 51 5.69 5.07 14.67
N VAL A 52 5.88 6.34 14.30
CA VAL A 52 7.15 6.81 13.73
C VAL A 52 8.24 6.80 14.79
N LEU A 53 9.38 6.23 14.40
CA LEU A 53 10.63 6.27 15.14
C LEU A 53 11.59 7.17 14.37
N GLN A 54 11.89 8.33 14.95
CA GLN A 54 12.71 9.36 14.31
C GLN A 54 14.04 8.78 13.80
N GLY A 55 14.35 9.04 12.54
CA GLY A 55 15.57 8.54 11.87
C GLY A 55 15.56 7.05 11.50
N LYS A 56 14.54 6.28 11.90
CA LYS A 56 14.41 4.84 11.59
C LYS A 56 13.17 4.51 10.75
N THR A 57 12.24 5.44 10.58
CA THR A 57 10.97 5.18 9.88
C THR A 57 10.93 5.75 8.48
N THR A 58 10.50 4.89 7.55
CA THR A 58 10.07 5.27 6.19
C THR A 58 8.59 4.98 6.05
N VAL A 59 7.79 5.93 5.59
CA VAL A 59 6.39 5.78 5.25
C VAL A 59 6.27 5.68 3.74
N VAL A 60 5.51 4.71 3.26
CA VAL A 60 5.24 4.51 1.85
C VAL A 60 3.74 4.50 1.64
N TYR A 61 3.24 5.53 0.96
CA TYR A 61 1.88 5.59 0.48
C TYR A 61 1.76 4.77 -0.80
N LEU A 62 0.90 3.76 -0.81
CA LEU A 62 0.83 2.72 -1.85
C LEU A 62 -0.14 3.07 -2.99
N GLY A 63 -0.27 4.34 -3.34
CA GLY A 63 -1.15 4.80 -4.41
C GLY A 63 -2.57 5.11 -3.99
N ASP A 64 -3.30 5.70 -4.92
CA ASP A 64 -4.63 6.30 -4.71
C ASP A 64 -4.59 7.36 -3.61
N ASN A 65 -3.63 8.26 -3.78
CA ASN A 65 -3.30 9.30 -2.83
C ASN A 65 -4.31 10.45 -2.85
N ILE A 66 -5.07 10.62 -3.94
CA ILE A 66 -6.10 11.66 -4.07
C ILE A 66 -7.31 11.11 -4.84
N TYR A 67 -8.46 11.03 -4.17
CA TYR A 67 -9.74 10.67 -4.78
C TYR A 67 -10.55 11.91 -5.21
N PRO A 68 -11.42 11.77 -6.23
CA PRO A 68 -11.67 10.56 -7.02
C PRO A 68 -10.80 10.46 -8.29
N LYS A 69 -9.98 11.47 -8.63
CA LYS A 69 -9.27 11.52 -9.92
C LYS A 69 -7.91 12.20 -9.83
N GLY A 70 -7.19 12.01 -8.73
CA GLY A 70 -5.84 12.55 -8.59
C GLY A 70 -5.82 14.05 -8.35
N MET A 71 -4.63 14.63 -8.49
CA MET A 71 -4.35 16.04 -8.29
C MET A 71 -5.18 16.94 -9.24
N GLY A 72 -5.73 18.04 -8.71
CA GLY A 72 -6.30 19.11 -9.52
C GLY A 72 -5.21 19.85 -10.30
N LEU A 73 -5.44 20.08 -11.59
CA LEU A 73 -4.47 20.80 -12.42
C LEU A 73 -4.47 22.29 -12.07
N PRO A 74 -3.36 23.02 -12.32
CA PRO A 74 -3.28 24.45 -12.03
C PRO A 74 -4.46 25.24 -12.61
N GLY A 75 -5.15 26.00 -11.75
CA GLY A 75 -6.32 26.81 -12.09
C GLY A 75 -7.66 26.06 -12.07
N SER A 76 -7.68 24.75 -11.77
CA SER A 76 -8.94 24.00 -11.59
C SER A 76 -9.59 24.32 -10.25
N ALA A 77 -10.91 24.11 -10.15
CA ALA A 77 -11.67 24.36 -8.92
C ALA A 77 -11.24 23.43 -7.76
N GLU A 78 -10.68 22.27 -8.08
CA GLU A 78 -10.27 21.22 -7.15
C GLU A 78 -8.80 21.35 -6.70
N GLU A 79 -8.01 22.24 -7.29
CA GLU A 79 -6.56 22.35 -7.04
C GLU A 79 -6.25 22.51 -5.55
N ALA A 80 -6.91 23.46 -4.86
CA ALA A 80 -6.68 23.69 -3.43
C ALA A 80 -7.05 22.46 -2.59
N LYS A 81 -8.24 21.87 -2.83
CA LYS A 81 -8.73 20.71 -2.10
C LYS A 81 -7.80 19.49 -2.24
N THR A 82 -7.33 19.24 -3.45
CA THR A 82 -6.45 18.09 -3.73
C THR A 82 -5.06 18.25 -3.12
N LYS A 83 -4.53 19.48 -3.06
CA LYS A 83 -3.32 19.82 -2.28
C LYS A 83 -3.51 19.52 -0.79
N ASP A 84 -4.67 19.88 -0.23
CA ASP A 84 -4.96 19.65 1.20
C ASP A 84 -5.12 18.16 1.54
N ILE A 85 -5.73 17.36 0.65
CA ILE A 85 -5.78 15.89 0.78
C ILE A 85 -4.37 15.29 0.85
N LEU A 86 -3.44 15.75 0.01
CA LEU A 86 -2.08 15.22 0.04
C LEU A 86 -1.32 15.71 1.29
N ARG A 87 -1.52 16.96 1.72
CA ARG A 87 -0.95 17.50 2.97
C ARG A 87 -1.40 16.75 4.20
N SER A 88 -2.68 16.39 4.30
CA SER A 88 -3.21 15.67 5.47
C SER A 88 -2.47 14.34 5.71
N GLN A 89 -1.95 13.74 4.66
CA GLN A 89 -1.19 12.50 4.70
C GLN A 89 0.27 12.75 5.14
N PHE A 90 1.04 13.57 4.41
CA PHE A 90 2.48 13.67 4.69
C PHE A 90 2.83 14.55 5.90
N VAL A 91 2.04 15.59 6.21
CA VAL A 91 2.42 16.55 7.26
C VAL A 91 2.59 15.89 8.63
N PRO A 92 1.66 15.04 9.13
CA PRO A 92 1.83 14.35 10.41
C PRO A 92 3.06 13.43 10.42
N MET A 93 3.31 12.71 9.32
CA MET A 93 4.42 11.78 9.18
C MET A 93 5.78 12.49 9.18
N ARG A 94 5.87 13.61 8.45
CA ARG A 94 7.06 14.46 8.38
C ARG A 94 7.31 15.16 9.71
N ALA A 95 6.26 15.65 10.38
CA ALA A 95 6.37 16.24 11.71
C ALA A 95 6.90 15.23 12.75
N ALA A 96 6.56 13.95 12.62
CA ALA A 96 7.11 12.87 13.44
C ALA A 96 8.55 12.45 13.04
N GLY A 97 9.09 12.96 11.93
CA GLY A 97 10.46 12.73 11.47
C GLY A 97 10.66 11.48 10.60
N ALA A 98 9.60 10.96 9.96
CA ALA A 98 9.70 9.84 9.03
C ALA A 98 9.95 10.31 7.59
N LYS A 99 10.75 9.58 6.81
CA LYS A 99 10.80 9.79 5.35
C LYS A 99 9.48 9.37 4.71
N VAL A 100 8.99 10.07 3.71
CA VAL A 100 7.67 9.81 3.10
C VAL A 100 7.80 9.68 1.59
N TYR A 101 7.34 8.55 1.07
CA TYR A 101 7.29 8.26 -0.35
C TYR A 101 5.85 8.01 -0.80
N PHE A 102 5.46 8.58 -1.95
CA PHE A 102 4.16 8.33 -2.57
C PHE A 102 4.34 7.53 -3.86
N LEU A 103 3.71 6.35 -3.94
CA LEU A 103 3.53 5.64 -5.20
C LEU A 103 2.26 6.15 -5.89
N PRO A 104 2.19 6.16 -7.22
CA PRO A 104 0.95 6.41 -7.95
C PRO A 104 0.00 5.21 -7.95
N GLY A 105 -1.30 5.48 -7.81
CA GLY A 105 -2.38 4.53 -8.09
C GLY A 105 -3.23 4.91 -9.29
N ASN A 106 -4.23 4.09 -9.61
CA ASN A 106 -5.06 4.32 -10.79
C ASN A 106 -5.91 5.60 -10.67
N HIS A 107 -6.32 5.98 -9.47
CA HIS A 107 -7.03 7.24 -9.25
C HIS A 107 -6.13 8.46 -9.43
N ASP A 108 -4.86 8.37 -9.04
CA ASP A 108 -3.87 9.45 -9.26
C ASP A 108 -3.63 9.72 -10.75
N TRP A 109 -3.68 8.65 -11.57
CA TRP A 109 -3.67 8.71 -13.03
C TRP A 109 -5.04 9.10 -13.64
N ASP A 110 -5.72 10.10 -13.07
CA ASP A 110 -7.04 10.57 -13.52
C ASP A 110 -8.10 9.46 -13.55
N LYS A 111 -8.06 8.51 -12.60
CA LYS A 111 -8.87 7.27 -12.66
C LYS A 111 -8.68 6.54 -14.00
N SER A 112 -7.42 6.36 -14.37
CA SER A 112 -6.98 5.87 -15.69
C SER A 112 -7.54 6.67 -16.87
N GLY A 113 -7.71 7.98 -16.69
CA GLY A 113 -8.25 8.93 -17.67
C GLY A 113 -7.17 9.68 -18.46
N PRO A 114 -7.51 10.42 -19.52
CA PRO A 114 -6.53 10.99 -20.46
C PRO A 114 -5.60 12.04 -19.83
N GLU A 115 -5.98 12.66 -18.72
CA GLU A 115 -5.15 13.67 -18.04
C GLU A 115 -4.16 13.05 -17.03
N GLY A 116 -4.12 11.72 -16.92
CA GLY A 116 -3.37 11.01 -15.90
C GLY A 116 -1.91 11.43 -15.80
N LEU A 117 -1.18 11.53 -16.92
CA LEU A 117 0.23 11.97 -16.88
C LEU A 117 0.39 13.39 -16.36
N ALA A 118 -0.48 14.32 -16.78
CA ALA A 118 -0.45 15.70 -16.31
C ALA A 118 -0.69 15.79 -14.79
N LYS A 119 -1.63 14.99 -14.27
CA LYS A 119 -1.95 14.94 -12.85
C LYS A 119 -0.83 14.32 -12.01
N ILE A 120 -0.20 13.26 -12.50
CA ILE A 120 0.99 12.67 -11.85
C ILE A 120 2.14 13.69 -11.78
N LYS A 121 2.40 14.41 -12.89
CA LYS A 121 3.39 15.49 -12.90
C LYS A 121 3.04 16.60 -11.93
N ALA A 122 1.77 17.02 -11.86
CA ALA A 122 1.30 18.06 -10.94
C ALA A 122 1.44 17.63 -9.47
N GLN A 123 1.12 16.38 -9.14
CA GLN A 123 1.30 15.83 -7.79
C GLN A 123 2.78 15.81 -7.39
N GLY A 124 3.65 15.31 -8.27
CA GLY A 124 5.10 15.30 -8.04
C GLY A 124 5.68 16.71 -7.92
N ALA A 125 5.22 17.66 -8.72
CA ALA A 125 5.62 19.06 -8.63
C ALA A 125 5.23 19.67 -7.27
N PHE A 126 3.98 19.46 -6.84
CA PHE A 126 3.52 19.95 -5.54
C PHE A 126 4.33 19.37 -4.36
N LEU A 127 4.71 18.09 -4.40
CA LEU A 127 5.59 17.51 -3.39
C LEU A 127 6.99 18.14 -3.41
N ARG A 128 7.57 18.40 -4.59
CA ARG A 128 8.87 19.07 -4.72
C ARG A 128 8.85 20.54 -4.28
N GLU A 129 7.73 21.23 -4.44
CA GLU A 129 7.53 22.61 -3.96
C GLU A 129 7.69 22.73 -2.43
N GLN A 130 7.55 21.62 -1.69
CA GLN A 130 7.78 21.61 -0.24
C GLN A 130 9.27 21.71 0.13
N GLN A 131 10.18 21.55 -0.84
CA GLN A 131 11.64 21.63 -0.66
C GLN A 131 12.18 20.69 0.43
N ASP A 132 11.54 19.54 0.62
CA ASP A 132 11.89 18.52 1.60
C ASP A 132 12.45 17.28 0.89
N ALA A 133 13.74 17.00 1.09
CA ALA A 133 14.43 15.88 0.42
C ALA A 133 13.93 14.50 0.85
N ASP A 134 13.27 14.40 2.00
CA ASP A 134 12.70 13.16 2.52
C ASP A 134 11.20 13.01 2.15
N LEU A 135 10.67 13.89 1.30
CA LEU A 135 9.29 13.84 0.82
C LEU A 135 9.27 13.86 -0.71
N ARG A 136 8.87 12.75 -1.34
CA ARG A 136 8.75 12.73 -2.80
C ARG A 136 7.85 11.62 -3.34
N MET A 137 7.43 11.80 -4.58
CA MET A 137 6.78 10.76 -5.36
C MET A 137 7.82 9.77 -5.88
N VAL A 138 7.49 8.48 -5.93
CA VAL A 138 8.36 7.44 -6.50
C VAL A 138 7.53 6.41 -7.27
N PRO A 139 7.83 6.15 -8.55
CA PRO A 139 8.75 6.91 -9.42
C PRO A 139 8.26 8.34 -9.71
N GLU A 140 9.17 9.24 -10.11
CA GLU A 140 8.82 10.63 -10.41
C GLU A 140 8.37 10.82 -11.87
N ASN A 141 7.66 11.92 -12.13
CA ASN A 141 7.36 12.45 -13.48
C ASN A 141 6.62 11.48 -14.42
N GLY A 142 5.91 10.49 -13.88
CA GLY A 142 5.20 9.48 -14.68
C GLY A 142 6.12 8.39 -15.24
N CYS A 143 7.32 8.22 -14.67
CA CYS A 143 8.23 7.14 -15.02
C CYS A 143 7.71 5.78 -14.53
N PRO A 144 7.97 4.69 -15.27
CA PRO A 144 7.58 3.34 -14.84
C PRO A 144 8.33 2.85 -13.60
N GLY A 145 9.53 3.37 -13.33
CA GLY A 145 10.49 2.74 -12.43
C GLY A 145 11.25 1.60 -13.14
N PRO A 146 11.85 0.65 -12.40
CA PRO A 146 11.89 0.57 -10.93
C PRO A 146 12.80 1.65 -10.30
N VAL A 147 12.46 2.06 -9.08
CA VAL A 147 13.28 2.92 -8.22
C VAL A 147 13.68 2.12 -6.98
N LEU A 148 14.98 2.06 -6.70
CA LEU A 148 15.52 1.48 -5.49
C LEU A 148 15.53 2.53 -4.37
N LEU A 149 14.92 2.20 -3.23
CA LEU A 149 15.01 2.96 -1.99
C LEU A 149 15.83 2.13 -0.99
N PRO A 150 17.10 2.48 -0.75
CA PRO A 150 17.90 1.81 0.26
C PRO A 150 17.36 2.16 1.65
N ILE A 151 16.96 1.14 2.42
CA ILE A 151 16.44 1.33 3.78
C ILE A 151 17.53 1.03 4.81
N SER A 152 18.21 -0.09 4.63
CA SER A 152 19.37 -0.49 5.45
C SER A 152 20.27 -1.43 4.64
N GLU A 153 21.35 -1.92 5.25
CA GLU A 153 22.22 -2.94 4.66
C GLU A 153 21.47 -4.23 4.28
N ASN A 154 20.41 -4.59 5.01
CA ASN A 154 19.70 -5.86 4.85
C ASN A 154 18.29 -5.72 4.25
N LEU A 155 17.89 -4.50 3.88
CA LEU A 155 16.53 -4.22 3.40
C LEU A 155 16.52 -3.10 2.37
N SER A 156 15.86 -3.37 1.26
CA SER A 156 15.56 -2.38 0.23
C SER A 156 14.10 -2.44 -0.18
N ILE A 157 13.56 -1.28 -0.58
CA ILE A 157 12.29 -1.21 -1.29
C ILE A 157 12.60 -1.00 -2.76
N VAL A 158 12.00 -1.82 -3.62
CA VAL A 158 11.98 -1.56 -5.06
C VAL A 158 10.56 -1.12 -5.40
N ALA A 159 10.39 0.15 -5.75
CA ALA A 159 9.09 0.72 -6.08
C ALA A 159 8.94 0.88 -7.60
N PHE A 160 7.76 0.60 -8.13
CA PHE A 160 7.45 0.85 -9.54
C PHE A 160 5.99 1.31 -9.70
N ASP A 161 5.73 2.06 -10.78
CA ASP A 161 4.39 2.51 -11.11
C ASP A 161 3.66 1.39 -11.85
N SER A 162 2.78 0.67 -11.14
CA SER A 162 1.99 -0.39 -11.77
C SER A 162 0.90 0.14 -12.69
N GLU A 163 0.31 1.31 -12.41
CA GLU A 163 -0.69 1.90 -13.30
C GLU A 163 -0.06 2.31 -14.62
N TRP A 164 1.20 2.72 -14.66
CA TRP A 164 1.92 2.96 -15.90
C TRP A 164 1.89 1.73 -16.83
N TRP A 165 1.81 0.49 -16.32
CA TRP A 165 1.69 -0.69 -17.19
C TRP A 165 0.28 -0.88 -17.75
N LEU A 166 -0.74 -0.51 -16.97
CA LEU A 166 -2.15 -0.73 -17.28
C LEU A 166 -2.77 0.41 -18.09
N TYR A 167 -2.26 1.62 -17.88
CA TYR A 167 -2.74 2.87 -18.43
C TYR A 167 -2.73 2.85 -19.97
N LYS A 168 -3.84 3.26 -20.57
CA LYS A 168 -4.14 3.04 -21.99
C LYS A 168 -3.80 4.21 -22.91
N TYR A 169 -3.65 5.41 -22.36
CA TYR A 169 -3.32 6.59 -23.14
C TYR A 169 -1.81 6.66 -23.40
N HIS A 170 -1.42 7.44 -24.41
CA HIS A 170 -0.01 7.56 -24.80
C HIS A 170 0.82 8.22 -23.69
N LYS A 171 2.04 7.71 -23.51
CA LYS A 171 2.98 8.12 -22.45
C LYS A 171 4.37 8.48 -23.00
N ALA A 172 4.79 7.79 -24.07
CA ALA A 172 6.19 7.69 -24.47
C ALA A 172 6.85 8.99 -24.97
N HIS A 173 6.09 10.01 -25.35
CA HIS A 173 6.64 11.29 -25.82
C HIS A 173 6.54 12.43 -24.79
N GLU A 174 5.92 12.15 -23.65
CA GLU A 174 5.62 13.17 -22.63
C GLU A 174 6.27 12.85 -21.29
N VAL A 175 6.85 11.66 -21.09
CA VAL A 175 7.63 11.34 -19.89
C VAL A 175 9.08 11.75 -20.13
N GLU A 176 9.61 12.59 -19.25
CA GLU A 176 10.98 13.10 -19.33
C GLU A 176 11.91 12.33 -18.40
N ASN A 177 13.20 12.23 -18.78
CA ASN A 177 14.30 11.78 -17.92
C ASN A 177 14.23 10.32 -17.42
N CYS A 178 13.55 9.42 -18.11
CA CYS A 178 13.61 7.98 -17.82
C CYS A 178 13.32 7.10 -19.04
N ASN A 179 13.70 5.83 -18.94
CA ASN A 179 13.42 4.85 -19.97
C ASN A 179 11.99 4.32 -19.83
N THR A 180 11.20 4.47 -20.90
CA THR A 180 9.81 4.01 -20.99
C THR A 180 9.66 2.71 -21.78
N ASP A 181 10.75 2.11 -22.24
CA ASP A 181 10.74 0.80 -22.87
C ASP A 181 10.58 -0.31 -21.82
N LYS A 182 9.59 -1.19 -22.02
CA LYS A 182 9.24 -2.24 -21.06
C LYS A 182 10.38 -3.24 -20.88
N GLU A 183 11.07 -3.60 -21.95
CA GLU A 183 12.19 -4.56 -21.87
C GLU A 183 13.36 -3.96 -21.07
N ALA A 184 13.67 -2.68 -21.28
CA ALA A 184 14.63 -1.97 -20.46
C ALA A 184 14.22 -1.88 -18.98
N VAL A 185 12.94 -1.63 -18.69
CA VAL A 185 12.40 -1.64 -17.32
C VAL A 185 12.57 -3.01 -16.67
N ILE A 186 12.20 -4.09 -17.36
CA ILE A 186 12.37 -5.47 -16.87
C ILE A 186 13.84 -5.82 -16.70
N SER A 187 14.70 -5.42 -17.63
CA SER A 187 16.16 -5.62 -17.51
C SER A 187 16.71 -4.92 -16.27
N ARG A 188 16.25 -3.69 -15.98
CA ARG A 188 16.63 -2.98 -14.76
C ARG A 188 16.11 -3.67 -13.50
N MET A 189 14.89 -4.21 -13.51
CA MET A 189 14.36 -5.01 -12.40
C MET A 189 15.22 -6.25 -12.14
N LYS A 190 15.60 -7.00 -13.19
CA LYS A 190 16.51 -8.16 -13.07
C LYS A 190 17.86 -7.76 -12.48
N ALA A 191 18.42 -6.65 -12.93
CA ALA A 191 19.68 -6.15 -12.39
C ALA A 191 19.57 -5.80 -10.90
N LEU A 192 18.48 -5.16 -10.47
CA LEU A 192 18.24 -4.87 -9.04
C LEU A 192 18.00 -6.14 -8.22
N ALA A 193 17.27 -7.11 -8.78
CA ALA A 193 17.05 -8.41 -8.14
C ALA A 193 18.37 -9.12 -7.84
N GLU A 194 19.30 -9.14 -8.80
CA GLU A 194 20.63 -9.75 -8.64
C GLU A 194 21.53 -8.94 -7.69
N GLN A 195 21.58 -7.61 -7.87
CA GLN A 195 22.43 -6.71 -7.06
C GLN A 195 22.06 -6.71 -5.57
N HIS A 196 20.80 -7.03 -5.24
CA HIS A 196 20.26 -6.97 -3.89
C HIS A 196 19.70 -8.32 -3.41
N LYS A 197 20.12 -9.45 -4.01
CA LYS A 197 19.62 -10.79 -3.65
C LYS A 197 19.90 -11.21 -2.20
N ASP A 198 20.94 -10.63 -1.59
CA ASP A 198 21.32 -10.83 -0.18
C ASP A 198 20.54 -9.95 0.81
N GLN A 199 19.62 -9.11 0.31
CA GLN A 199 18.73 -8.29 1.12
C GLN A 199 17.32 -8.87 1.12
N ILE A 200 16.51 -8.44 2.08
CA ILE A 200 15.06 -8.50 1.91
C ILE A 200 14.67 -7.43 0.89
N ILE A 201 13.93 -7.82 -0.14
CA ILE A 201 13.40 -6.91 -1.14
C ILE A 201 11.89 -6.77 -0.92
N LEU A 202 11.46 -5.57 -0.56
CA LEU A 202 10.06 -5.17 -0.56
C LEU A 202 9.72 -4.60 -1.93
N LEU A 203 9.05 -5.38 -2.78
CA LEU A 203 8.60 -4.93 -4.09
C LEU A 203 7.26 -4.20 -3.93
N ALA A 204 7.30 -2.87 -4.01
CA ALA A 204 6.17 -1.99 -3.76
C ALA A 204 5.53 -1.50 -5.07
N ALA A 205 4.21 -1.65 -5.15
CA ALA A 205 3.40 -1.17 -6.26
C ALA A 205 2.00 -0.82 -5.76
N HIS A 206 1.19 -0.08 -6.52
CA HIS A 206 -0.21 0.11 -6.13
C HIS A 206 -1.03 -1.17 -6.28
N HIS A 207 -0.77 -1.94 -7.34
CA HIS A 207 -1.60 -3.06 -7.81
C HIS A 207 -1.10 -4.41 -7.22
N PRO A 208 -1.93 -5.16 -6.46
CA PRO A 208 -1.52 -6.41 -5.83
C PRO A 208 -1.37 -7.60 -6.79
N PHE A 209 -0.25 -8.31 -6.69
CA PHE A 209 0.03 -9.50 -7.54
C PHE A 209 -0.84 -10.70 -7.14
N GLN A 210 -1.25 -10.73 -5.88
CA GLN A 210 -2.23 -11.67 -5.36
C GLN A 210 -3.22 -10.92 -4.48
N THR A 211 -4.50 -11.21 -4.62
CA THR A 211 -5.52 -10.62 -3.73
C THR A 211 -6.75 -11.52 -3.66
N TYR A 212 -7.47 -11.42 -2.56
CA TYR A 212 -8.82 -11.95 -2.38
C TYR A 212 -9.87 -10.85 -2.16
N GLY A 213 -9.50 -9.59 -2.40
CA GLY A 213 -10.41 -8.45 -2.34
C GLY A 213 -11.24 -8.28 -3.61
N ALA A 214 -11.95 -7.15 -3.71
CA ALA A 214 -12.94 -6.91 -4.75
C ALA A 214 -12.37 -6.94 -6.20
N HIS A 215 -11.07 -6.69 -6.38
CA HIS A 215 -10.41 -6.73 -7.70
C HIS A 215 -9.77 -8.07 -8.03
N SER A 216 -9.94 -9.09 -7.17
CA SER A 216 -9.42 -10.44 -7.42
C SER A 216 -10.13 -11.18 -8.55
N GLY A 217 -11.20 -10.60 -9.12
CA GLY A 217 -12.10 -11.27 -10.07
C GLY A 217 -12.88 -12.45 -9.49
N ARG A 218 -12.92 -12.57 -8.16
CA ARG A 218 -13.73 -13.56 -7.43
C ARG A 218 -14.87 -12.84 -6.75
N PHE A 219 -16.07 -13.40 -6.84
CA PHE A 219 -17.28 -12.78 -6.32
C PHE A 219 -17.86 -13.64 -5.20
N SER A 220 -18.40 -13.00 -4.16
CA SER A 220 -19.10 -13.73 -3.10
C SER A 220 -20.43 -14.29 -3.59
N LEU A 221 -20.95 -15.31 -2.90
CA LEU A 221 -22.30 -15.83 -3.17
C LEU A 221 -23.36 -14.71 -3.10
N MET A 222 -23.18 -13.74 -2.19
CA MET A 222 -24.06 -12.57 -2.10
C MET A 222 -23.98 -11.66 -3.32
N GLN A 223 -22.81 -11.48 -3.93
CA GLN A 223 -22.67 -10.72 -5.18
C GLN A 223 -23.27 -11.47 -6.38
N HIS A 224 -23.23 -12.80 -6.38
CA HIS A 224 -23.93 -13.61 -7.37
C HIS A 224 -25.46 -13.52 -7.25
N LEU A 225 -25.99 -13.49 -6.02
CA LEU A 225 -27.44 -13.38 -5.81
C LEU A 225 -27.93 -11.93 -5.95
N PHE A 226 -27.15 -10.94 -5.51
CA PHE A 226 -27.55 -9.53 -5.41
C PHE A 226 -26.49 -8.58 -5.99
N PRO A 227 -26.23 -8.61 -7.31
CA PRO A 227 -25.15 -7.85 -7.95
C PRO A 227 -25.28 -6.33 -7.80
N LEU A 228 -26.52 -5.82 -7.67
CA LEU A 228 -26.79 -4.38 -7.56
C LEU A 228 -26.34 -3.78 -6.22
N ARG A 229 -25.95 -4.62 -5.25
CA ARG A 229 -25.40 -4.16 -3.96
C ARG A 229 -24.03 -3.50 -4.07
N ASP A 230 -23.27 -3.82 -5.13
CA ASP A 230 -22.00 -3.15 -5.45
C ASP A 230 -22.21 -1.68 -5.87
N ILE A 231 -23.40 -1.35 -6.39
CA ILE A 231 -23.78 0.01 -6.83
C ILE A 231 -24.48 0.74 -5.68
N ASN A 232 -25.37 0.07 -4.96
CA ASN A 232 -26.06 0.61 -3.80
C ASN A 232 -26.30 -0.49 -2.76
N LYS A 233 -25.70 -0.32 -1.57
CA LYS A 233 -25.74 -1.30 -0.48
C LYS A 233 -27.16 -1.74 -0.06
N ASN A 234 -28.18 -0.93 -0.35
CA ASN A 234 -29.59 -1.17 -0.01
C ASN A 234 -30.38 -1.95 -1.07
N LEU A 235 -29.82 -2.21 -2.26
CA LEU A 235 -30.51 -2.93 -3.34
C LEU A 235 -30.42 -4.45 -3.17
N TYR A 236 -31.26 -5.01 -2.29
CA TYR A 236 -31.43 -6.45 -2.09
C TYR A 236 -32.41 -7.07 -3.09
N LEU A 237 -32.19 -6.82 -4.37
CA LEU A 237 -32.98 -7.46 -5.43
C LEU A 237 -32.27 -8.75 -5.86
N PRO A 238 -32.80 -9.94 -5.53
CA PRO A 238 -32.19 -11.19 -5.94
C PRO A 238 -32.38 -11.32 -7.45
N LEU A 239 -31.26 -11.39 -8.18
CA LEU A 239 -31.25 -11.61 -9.62
C LEU A 239 -30.58 -12.95 -9.91
N PRO A 240 -31.17 -14.11 -9.57
CA PRO A 240 -30.60 -15.39 -10.00
C PRO A 240 -30.55 -15.45 -11.54
N ILE A 241 -29.55 -16.12 -12.11
CA ILE A 241 -29.27 -16.21 -13.57
C ILE A 241 -28.68 -14.92 -14.16
N ILE A 242 -29.34 -13.76 -14.03
CA ILE A 242 -28.84 -12.46 -14.53
C ILE A 242 -27.70 -11.92 -13.65
N GLY A 243 -27.79 -12.11 -12.34
CA GLY A 243 -26.76 -11.81 -11.35
C GLY A 243 -25.62 -12.83 -11.31
N SER A 244 -25.78 -14.00 -11.93
CA SER A 244 -24.65 -14.85 -12.33
C SER A 244 -23.93 -14.24 -13.53
N LEU A 245 -24.69 -13.63 -14.44
CA LEU A 245 -24.19 -12.98 -15.64
C LEU A 245 -23.50 -11.64 -15.34
N TYR A 246 -23.88 -10.88 -14.30
CA TYR A 246 -23.26 -9.58 -13.97
C TYR A 246 -21.78 -9.68 -13.52
N PRO A 247 -21.38 -10.57 -12.61
CA PRO A 247 -19.97 -10.91 -12.35
C PRO A 247 -19.24 -11.45 -13.58
N LEU A 248 -19.94 -12.20 -14.44
CA LEU A 248 -19.45 -12.64 -15.74
C LEU A 248 -19.27 -11.46 -16.70
N ILE A 249 -20.14 -10.45 -16.70
CA ILE A 249 -20.11 -9.23 -17.54
C ILE A 249 -19.05 -8.27 -17.01
N ARG A 250 -18.92 -8.09 -15.70
CA ARG A 250 -17.83 -7.33 -15.08
C ARG A 250 -16.48 -8.03 -15.26
N GLY A 251 -16.46 -9.37 -15.24
CA GLY A 251 -15.30 -10.18 -15.59
C GLY A 251 -15.00 -10.29 -17.10
N THR A 252 -15.94 -9.93 -17.99
CA THR A 252 -15.79 -9.96 -19.46
C THR A 252 -15.69 -8.58 -20.12
N ILE A 253 -16.19 -7.51 -19.49
CA ILE A 253 -15.83 -6.12 -19.78
C ILE A 253 -14.41 -5.94 -19.26
N PRO A 254 -13.39 -5.76 -20.12
CA PRO A 254 -12.01 -5.76 -19.69
C PRO A 254 -11.72 -4.51 -18.84
N ASN A 255 -11.91 -4.59 -17.53
CA ASN A 255 -11.34 -3.62 -16.63
C ASN A 255 -9.84 -3.94 -16.50
N ARG A 256 -8.99 -3.04 -16.98
CA ARG A 256 -7.53 -3.23 -16.92
C ARG A 256 -7.02 -3.28 -15.48
N GLN A 257 -7.78 -2.70 -14.56
CA GLN A 257 -7.52 -2.65 -13.12
C GLN A 257 -7.80 -3.98 -12.41
N ASP A 258 -8.48 -4.94 -13.06
CA ASP A 258 -8.75 -6.24 -12.47
C ASP A 258 -7.64 -7.25 -12.81
N VAL A 259 -7.27 -8.11 -11.86
CA VAL A 259 -6.15 -9.06 -11.97
C VAL A 259 -6.29 -10.03 -13.15
N HIS A 260 -7.50 -10.26 -13.66
CA HIS A 260 -7.73 -11.14 -14.82
C HIS A 260 -7.49 -10.46 -16.18
N SER A 261 -7.26 -9.15 -16.21
CA SER A 261 -6.95 -8.44 -17.45
C SER A 261 -5.66 -8.99 -18.07
N LYS A 262 -5.60 -9.06 -19.41
CA LYS A 262 -4.39 -9.58 -20.10
C LYS A 262 -3.16 -8.73 -19.78
N THR A 263 -3.34 -7.40 -19.71
CA THR A 263 -2.27 -6.45 -19.44
C THR A 263 -1.75 -6.56 -18.01
N TYR A 264 -2.65 -6.71 -17.02
CA TYR A 264 -2.25 -6.87 -15.62
C TYR A 264 -1.55 -8.21 -15.40
N ARG A 265 -2.07 -9.31 -15.95
CA ARG A 265 -1.36 -10.60 -15.90
C ARG A 265 0.00 -10.56 -16.58
N ALA A 266 0.13 -9.86 -17.71
CA ALA A 266 1.42 -9.70 -18.37
C ALA A 266 2.42 -8.92 -17.49
N MET A 267 1.96 -7.85 -16.82
CA MET A 267 2.78 -7.13 -15.84
C MET A 267 3.22 -8.06 -14.71
N ILE A 268 2.28 -8.74 -14.04
CA ILE A 268 2.57 -9.70 -12.96
C ILE A 268 3.61 -10.72 -13.41
N ASN A 269 3.37 -11.40 -14.54
CA ASN A 269 4.24 -12.45 -15.03
C ASN A 269 5.65 -11.94 -15.36
N ASN A 270 5.76 -10.78 -16.02
CA ASN A 270 7.05 -10.23 -16.42
C ASN A 270 7.84 -9.73 -15.21
N VAL A 271 7.18 -9.11 -14.23
CA VAL A 271 7.81 -8.61 -13.01
C VAL A 271 8.20 -9.78 -12.09
N ASP A 272 7.31 -10.76 -11.85
CA ASP A 272 7.65 -11.98 -11.09
C ASP A 272 8.84 -12.71 -11.71
N ALA A 273 8.88 -12.81 -13.06
CA ALA A 273 10.00 -13.41 -13.76
C ALA A 273 11.31 -12.60 -13.61
N ALA A 274 11.23 -11.28 -13.42
CA ALA A 274 12.41 -10.45 -13.20
C ALA A 274 13.04 -10.65 -11.82
N PHE A 275 12.25 -11.05 -10.82
CA PHE A 275 12.70 -11.34 -9.46
C PHE A 275 12.72 -12.85 -9.15
N ALA A 276 12.61 -13.70 -10.17
CA ALA A 276 12.66 -15.14 -10.00
C ALA A 276 13.99 -15.56 -9.37
N GLY A 277 13.92 -16.38 -8.33
CA GLY A 277 15.09 -16.84 -7.58
C GLY A 277 15.49 -15.98 -6.38
N VAL A 278 14.89 -14.79 -6.19
CA VAL A 278 15.12 -13.98 -4.98
C VAL A 278 14.41 -14.62 -3.78
N PRO A 279 15.13 -15.15 -2.77
CA PRO A 279 14.52 -15.92 -1.67
C PRO A 279 13.76 -15.04 -0.67
N ASN A 280 14.12 -13.75 -0.60
CA ASN A 280 13.57 -12.80 0.36
C ASN A 280 12.73 -11.69 -0.29
N LEU A 281 12.00 -12.03 -1.35
CA LEU A 281 11.05 -11.13 -1.99
C LEU A 281 9.72 -11.10 -1.24
N VAL A 282 9.20 -9.90 -0.99
CA VAL A 282 7.84 -9.67 -0.49
C VAL A 282 7.16 -8.60 -1.34
N HIS A 283 5.99 -8.92 -1.87
CA HIS A 283 5.16 -7.96 -2.59
C HIS A 283 4.34 -7.13 -1.61
N VAL A 284 4.27 -5.82 -1.81
CA VAL A 284 3.49 -4.90 -0.98
C VAL A 284 2.65 -3.99 -1.87
N ALA A 285 1.34 -3.91 -1.61
CA ALA A 285 0.41 -3.15 -2.45
C ALA A 285 -0.78 -2.53 -1.72
N GLY A 286 -1.47 -1.59 -2.38
CA GLY A 286 -2.76 -1.00 -1.97
C GLY A 286 -3.88 -1.55 -2.86
N HIS A 287 -4.67 -0.65 -3.47
CA HIS A 287 -5.71 -0.84 -4.50
C HIS A 287 -6.94 -1.63 -4.04
N ASP A 288 -6.71 -2.81 -3.48
CA ASP A 288 -7.77 -3.56 -2.84
C ASP A 288 -8.06 -2.92 -1.49
N HIS A 289 -9.27 -2.36 -1.35
CA HIS A 289 -9.70 -1.64 -0.16
C HIS A 289 -9.85 -2.54 1.09
N GLY A 290 -8.73 -3.04 1.61
CA GLY A 290 -8.69 -3.99 2.70
C GLY A 290 -7.26 -4.34 3.10
N LEU A 291 -7.15 -5.05 4.22
CA LEU A 291 -5.90 -5.50 4.78
C LEU A 291 -5.73 -7.00 4.57
N GLN A 292 -4.64 -7.43 3.93
CA GLN A 292 -4.43 -8.85 3.62
C GLN A 292 -2.97 -9.28 3.82
N PHE A 293 -2.79 -10.48 4.36
CA PHE A 293 -1.52 -11.19 4.33
C PHE A 293 -1.72 -12.53 3.64
N ILE A 294 -1.10 -12.69 2.47
CA ILE A 294 -1.24 -13.86 1.61
C ILE A 294 0.12 -14.53 1.49
N LYS A 295 0.17 -15.83 1.80
CA LYS A 295 1.41 -16.62 1.74
C LYS A 295 1.16 -17.91 0.99
N LYS A 296 1.84 -18.06 -0.16
CA LYS A 296 1.88 -19.29 -0.95
C LYS A 296 3.33 -19.78 -1.02
N GLN A 297 3.66 -20.79 -0.21
CA GLN A 297 5.05 -21.25 -0.04
C GLN A 297 5.95 -20.08 0.40
N ASN A 298 6.94 -19.72 -0.42
CA ASN A 298 7.85 -18.61 -0.15
C ASN A 298 7.35 -17.26 -0.71
N ASN A 299 6.31 -17.26 -1.55
CA ASN A 299 5.75 -16.04 -2.10
C ASN A 299 4.83 -15.38 -1.08
N ILE A 300 5.18 -14.16 -0.68
CA ILE A 300 4.39 -13.35 0.25
C ILE A 300 3.87 -12.11 -0.48
N GLN A 301 2.60 -11.82 -0.24
CA GLN A 301 1.95 -10.58 -0.60
C GLN A 301 1.33 -9.96 0.65
N VAL A 302 1.62 -8.68 0.84
CA VAL A 302 0.99 -7.80 1.84
C VAL A 302 0.12 -6.81 1.08
N VAL A 303 -1.14 -6.66 1.50
CA VAL A 303 -2.06 -5.64 0.99
C VAL A 303 -2.44 -4.73 2.13
N SER A 304 -2.23 -3.43 1.93
CA SER A 304 -2.51 -2.36 2.90
C SER A 304 -3.29 -1.22 2.22
N GLY A 305 -4.41 -1.54 1.58
CA GLY A 305 -5.18 -0.58 0.76
C GLY A 305 -6.38 0.05 1.49
N ALA A 306 -6.38 0.11 2.82
CA ALA A 306 -7.56 0.48 3.61
C ALA A 306 -7.42 1.83 4.34
N GLY A 307 -6.78 2.82 3.71
CA GLY A 307 -6.54 4.13 4.33
C GLY A 307 -7.79 4.97 4.56
N THR A 308 -8.76 4.95 3.63
CA THR A 308 -10.09 5.62 3.77
C THR A 308 -11.25 4.74 3.34
N LYS A 309 -10.99 3.76 2.46
CA LYS A 309 -12.04 2.92 1.87
C LYS A 309 -11.91 1.49 2.33
N THR A 310 -13.05 0.81 2.37
CA THR A 310 -13.11 -0.64 2.59
C THR A 310 -14.03 -1.32 1.57
N SER A 311 -13.63 -2.50 1.13
CA SER A 311 -14.35 -3.37 0.21
C SER A 311 -14.20 -4.82 0.67
N GLN A 312 -15.08 -5.68 0.17
CA GLN A 312 -15.12 -7.08 0.60
C GLN A 312 -13.78 -7.79 0.36
N VAL A 313 -13.28 -8.46 1.40
CA VAL A 313 -12.15 -9.40 1.32
C VAL A 313 -12.69 -10.81 1.54
N LEU A 314 -12.48 -11.70 0.56
CA LEU A 314 -12.91 -13.08 0.60
C LEU A 314 -11.91 -13.96 1.35
N ARG A 315 -12.40 -15.09 1.89
CA ARG A 315 -11.52 -16.14 2.39
C ARG A 315 -10.85 -16.84 1.21
N GLY A 316 -9.52 -16.86 1.22
CA GLY A 316 -8.70 -17.46 0.19
C GLY A 316 -7.83 -18.61 0.73
N LYS A 317 -7.51 -19.59 -0.13
CA LYS A 317 -6.68 -20.76 0.25
C LYS A 317 -5.33 -20.38 0.87
N TYR A 318 -4.73 -19.29 0.42
CA TYR A 318 -3.41 -18.82 0.87
C TYR A 318 -3.50 -17.57 1.77
N ALA A 319 -4.70 -17.08 2.06
CA ALA A 319 -4.91 -15.96 2.97
C ALA A 319 -4.65 -16.43 4.40
N GLN A 320 -3.59 -15.92 5.03
CA GLN A 320 -3.37 -16.10 6.46
C GLN A 320 -4.15 -15.06 7.27
N TYR A 321 -4.38 -13.90 6.65
CA TYR A 321 -5.16 -12.81 7.22
C TYR A 321 -5.82 -11.99 6.10
N GLY A 322 -7.02 -11.47 6.36
CA GLY A 322 -7.84 -10.76 5.37
C GLY A 322 -9.03 -10.07 6.03
N LYS A 323 -9.08 -8.74 6.00
CA LYS A 323 -10.10 -7.92 6.65
C LYS A 323 -10.50 -6.72 5.78
N ALA A 324 -11.81 -6.46 5.74
CA ALA A 324 -12.40 -5.30 5.08
C ALA A 324 -12.63 -4.17 6.10
N ILE A 325 -11.54 -3.67 6.68
CA ILE A 325 -11.55 -2.67 7.76
C ILE A 325 -10.46 -1.65 7.51
N GLN A 326 -10.68 -0.40 7.91
CA GLN A 326 -9.67 0.65 7.76
C GLN A 326 -8.47 0.37 8.65
N GLY A 327 -7.31 0.81 8.20
CA GLY A 327 -6.06 0.58 8.91
C GLY A 327 -4.85 0.55 7.99
N TYR A 328 -3.75 0.03 8.51
CA TYR A 328 -2.45 0.09 7.84
C TYR A 328 -1.51 -1.02 8.31
N VAL A 329 -0.37 -1.16 7.65
CA VAL A 329 0.63 -2.18 7.96
C VAL A 329 1.96 -1.56 8.34
N VAL A 330 2.59 -2.09 9.39
CA VAL A 330 3.97 -1.79 9.77
C VAL A 330 4.85 -3.00 9.45
N ALA A 331 6.02 -2.77 8.86
CA ALA A 331 7.06 -3.76 8.70
C ALA A 331 8.32 -3.34 9.48
N ASP A 332 8.68 -4.13 10.47
CA ASP A 332 9.83 -3.89 11.36
C ASP A 332 10.97 -4.84 11.00
N LEU A 333 12.11 -4.29 10.59
CA LEU A 333 13.34 -5.03 10.34
C LEU A 333 14.15 -5.14 11.63
N HIS A 334 14.59 -6.34 11.96
CA HIS A 334 15.38 -6.65 13.13
C HIS A 334 16.85 -6.91 12.79
N SER A 335 17.71 -6.84 13.81
CA SER A 335 19.15 -7.05 13.71
C SER A 335 19.54 -8.46 13.25
N ASP A 336 18.67 -9.46 13.46
CA ASP A 336 18.80 -10.84 12.97
C ASP A 336 18.36 -11.01 11.50
N LYS A 337 18.11 -9.89 10.80
CA LYS A 337 17.57 -9.81 9.44
C LYS A 337 16.14 -10.35 9.29
N SER A 338 15.44 -10.68 10.37
CA SER A 338 14.01 -11.00 10.27
C SER A 338 13.19 -9.73 10.06
N ILE A 339 12.05 -9.85 9.37
CA ILE A 339 11.08 -8.77 9.21
C ILE A 339 9.73 -9.17 9.78
N THR A 340 9.17 -8.32 10.63
CA THR A 340 7.87 -8.51 11.27
C THR A 340 6.84 -7.59 10.64
N PHE A 341 5.82 -8.16 10.02
CA PHE A 341 4.63 -7.44 9.56
C PHE A 341 3.57 -7.39 10.65
N LYS A 342 3.06 -6.21 10.95
CA LYS A 342 2.01 -5.95 11.94
C LYS A 342 0.87 -5.18 11.28
N PHE A 343 -0.34 -5.65 11.46
CA PHE A 343 -1.54 -5.05 10.90
C PHE A 343 -2.29 -4.34 12.01
N TYR A 344 -2.60 -3.08 11.76
CA TYR A 344 -3.36 -2.23 12.65
C TYR A 344 -4.74 -2.00 12.05
N GLU A 345 -5.78 -2.35 12.79
CA GLU A 345 -7.18 -2.17 12.38
C GLU A 345 -7.81 -1.07 13.22
N GLU A 346 -8.62 -0.21 12.61
CA GLU A 346 -9.53 0.69 13.32
C GLU A 346 -10.69 -0.12 13.93
N GLN A 347 -10.84 -0.04 15.26
CA GLN A 347 -11.96 -0.63 16.00
C GLN A 347 -12.66 0.45 16.85
N ASP A 348 -13.79 0.10 17.48
CA ASP A 348 -14.57 1.03 18.31
C ASP A 348 -13.74 1.70 19.44
N ALA A 349 -12.73 1.00 19.97
CA ALA A 349 -11.85 1.48 21.03
C ALA A 349 -10.60 2.23 20.51
N GLY A 350 -10.51 2.47 19.19
CA GLY A 350 -9.35 3.02 18.50
C GLY A 350 -8.61 1.97 17.68
N ILE A 351 -7.44 2.36 17.19
CA ILE A 351 -6.63 1.51 16.31
C ILE A 351 -5.77 0.55 17.12
N VAL A 352 -5.82 -0.74 16.79
CA VAL A 352 -5.12 -1.81 17.54
C VAL A 352 -4.41 -2.78 16.60
N GLU A 353 -3.31 -3.38 17.07
CA GLU A 353 -2.65 -4.47 16.35
C GLU A 353 -3.50 -5.74 16.43
N THR A 354 -3.86 -6.33 15.29
CA THR A 354 -4.74 -7.50 15.23
C THR A 354 -4.10 -8.73 14.58
N PHE A 355 -3.03 -8.53 13.82
CA PHE A 355 -2.30 -9.60 13.18
C PHE A 355 -0.82 -9.29 13.08
N ARG A 356 -0.01 -10.32 13.31
CA ARG A 356 1.45 -10.26 13.26
C ARG A 356 2.00 -11.48 12.53
N PHE A 357 2.98 -11.25 11.67
CA PHE A 357 3.73 -12.31 11.00
C PHE A 357 5.23 -12.00 10.96
N VAL A 358 6.06 -12.97 11.31
CA VAL A 358 7.52 -12.87 11.22
C VAL A 358 8.03 -13.67 10.02
N LYS A 359 8.69 -12.99 9.08
CA LYS A 359 9.50 -13.63 8.04
C LYS A 359 10.96 -13.66 8.49
N HIS A 360 11.51 -14.85 8.63
CA HIS A 360 12.94 -15.02 8.79
C HIS A 360 13.66 -14.86 7.44
N TYR A 361 14.88 -14.35 7.51
CA TYR A 361 15.79 -14.27 6.37
C TYR A 361 16.15 -15.67 5.88
N THR A 362 16.21 -15.85 4.57
CA THR A 362 16.66 -17.09 3.93
C THR A 362 17.89 -16.75 3.10
N ALA A 363 19.04 -17.31 3.43
CA ALA A 363 20.25 -17.09 2.64
C ALA A 363 20.01 -17.57 1.19
N PRO A 364 20.45 -16.80 0.17
CA PRO A 364 20.49 -17.27 -1.20
C PRO A 364 21.26 -18.59 -1.29
N GLN A 365 20.81 -19.49 -2.16
CA GLN A 365 21.57 -20.68 -2.52
C GLN A 365 22.54 -20.28 -3.63
N ASP A 366 23.82 -20.65 -3.47
CA ASP A 366 24.90 -20.39 -4.43
C ASP A 366 24.66 -21.07 -5.79
#